data_AF-A0A9W6XTK4-F1
#
_entry.id   AF-A0A9W6XTK4-F1
#
_cell.length_a   1.000
_cell.length_b   1.000
_cell.length_c   1.000
_cell.angle_alpha   90.00
_cell.angle_beta   90.00
_cell.angle_gamma   90.00
#
_symmetry.space_group_name_H-M   'P 1'
#
loop_
_entity.id
_entity.type
_entity.pdbx_description
1 polymer ?
#
loop_
_entity_poly.entity_id
_entity_poly.type
_entity_poly.pdbx_seq_one_letter_code
_entity_poly.pdbx_strand_id
1 'polypeptide(L)'
;MPSVHIIFIALAFLALQTQQAAASSLQNDPYTTCTSYDINNKNFPGRGSDIEDDGTCTVTVPNDPTQHKSAGRKLEADSSEDIAKLEAFFGKKMETKLEALPTMAVRKPTPWNTRLWLTYEDSFNFQWDEGQPSATEKYAKVFGLDVKTFMDGVSSQSGVDSFFNASTVCTSDADCDASFCDAP
;
A
#
# COMPACT_ATOMS: atom_id res chain seq x y z
N MET A 1 7.26 21.85 59.43
CA MET A 1 6.98 20.77 58.46
C MET A 1 5.81 21.20 57.58
N PRO A 2 5.78 20.93 56.26
CA PRO A 2 6.79 20.27 55.43
C PRO A 2 7.34 21.15 54.28
N SER A 3 8.52 20.74 53.83
CA SER A 3 9.24 21.16 52.63
C SER A 3 8.59 20.54 51.39
N VAL A 4 8.33 21.34 50.35
CA VAL A 4 7.82 20.85 49.06
C VAL A 4 9.01 20.64 48.13
N HIS A 5 9.37 19.38 47.88
CA HIS A 5 10.37 19.03 46.88
C HIS A 5 9.68 18.81 45.53
N ILE A 6 10.03 19.63 44.54
CA ILE A 6 9.63 19.44 43.14
C ILE A 6 10.62 18.46 42.52
N ILE A 7 10.15 17.25 42.20
CA ILE A 7 10.93 16.25 41.48
C ILE A 7 10.74 16.51 39.98
N PHE A 8 11.80 16.96 39.31
CA PHE A 8 11.87 16.98 37.85
C PHE A 8 12.20 15.57 37.35
N ILE A 9 11.27 14.91 36.67
CA ILE A 9 11.53 13.66 35.96
C ILE A 9 12.09 14.01 34.58
N ALA A 10 13.35 13.64 34.34
CA ALA A 10 13.99 13.78 33.04
C ALA A 10 13.43 12.72 32.07
N LEU A 11 12.76 13.16 31.01
CA LEU A 11 12.37 12.31 29.88
C LEU A 11 13.59 12.14 28.96
N ALA A 12 14.18 10.95 28.95
CA ALA A 12 15.21 10.59 27.98
C ALA A 12 14.53 10.27 26.64
N PHE A 13 14.72 11.13 25.64
CA PHE A 13 14.36 10.84 24.25
C PHE A 13 15.42 9.92 23.65
N LEU A 14 15.09 8.64 23.46
CA LEU A 14 15.86 7.75 22.59
C LEU A 14 15.56 8.15 21.14
N ALA A 15 16.54 8.78 20.47
CA ALA A 15 16.48 9.01 19.04
C ALA A 15 16.70 7.68 18.29
N LEU A 16 15.62 7.12 17.73
CA LEU A 16 15.69 5.99 16.82
C LEU A 16 16.24 6.50 15.48
N GLN A 17 17.51 6.23 15.17
CA GLN A 17 18.04 6.49 13.82
C GLN A 17 17.43 5.47 12.85
N THR A 18 16.38 5.87 12.14
CA THR A 18 15.89 5.14 10.97
C THR A 18 16.93 5.30 9.86
N GLN A 19 17.63 4.22 9.50
CA GLN A 19 18.42 4.20 8.27
C GLN A 19 17.45 4.29 7.09
N GLN A 20 17.50 5.40 6.36
CA GLN A 20 16.80 5.49 5.08
C GLN A 20 17.45 4.49 4.12
N ALA A 21 16.68 3.51 3.66
CA ALA A 21 17.07 2.70 2.53
C ALA A 21 17.02 3.58 1.28
N ALA A 22 18.18 3.91 0.72
CA ALA A 22 18.25 4.59 -0.55
C ALA A 22 17.80 3.61 -1.64
N ALA A 23 16.71 3.93 -2.34
CA ALA A 23 16.33 3.20 -3.54
C ALA A 23 17.28 3.58 -4.68
N SER A 24 17.78 2.59 -5.42
CA SER A 24 18.42 2.81 -6.72
C SER A 24 17.36 3.00 -7.81
N SER A 25 17.73 3.73 -8.87
CA SER A 25 16.89 3.80 -10.07
C SER A 25 16.76 2.42 -10.71
N LEU A 26 15.54 2.05 -11.11
CA LEU A 26 15.24 0.78 -11.79
C LEU A 26 16.06 0.59 -13.07
N GLN A 27 16.51 1.67 -13.70
CA GLN A 27 17.39 1.62 -14.90
C GLN A 27 18.79 1.09 -14.60
N ASN A 28 19.23 1.18 -13.35
CA ASN A 28 20.55 0.74 -12.89
C ASN A 28 20.50 -0.59 -12.14
N ASP A 29 19.30 -1.17 -11.96
CA ASP A 29 19.13 -2.42 -11.25
C ASP A 29 19.61 -3.61 -12.11
N PRO A 30 20.24 -4.61 -11.49
CA PRO A 30 20.65 -5.82 -12.19
C PRO A 30 19.40 -6.60 -12.63
N TYR A 31 19.31 -6.85 -13.92
CA TYR A 31 18.23 -7.62 -14.53
C TYR A 31 18.72 -8.99 -14.97
N THR A 32 17.81 -9.98 -14.89
CA THR A 32 18.08 -11.34 -15.31
C THR A 32 17.43 -11.60 -16.66
N THR A 33 18.24 -11.91 -17.66
CA THR A 33 17.77 -12.38 -18.96
C THR A 33 17.83 -13.89 -19.00
N CYS A 34 16.68 -14.53 -19.23
CA CYS A 34 16.57 -15.97 -19.40
C CYS A 34 15.91 -16.27 -20.75
N THR A 35 16.15 -17.45 -21.30
CA THR A 35 15.40 -17.95 -22.47
C THR A 35 14.10 -18.67 -22.07
N SER A 36 13.83 -18.77 -20.78
CA SER A 36 12.64 -19.40 -20.21
C SER A 36 11.34 -18.65 -20.53
N TYR A 37 11.39 -17.45 -21.10
CA TYR A 37 10.17 -16.71 -21.47
C TYR A 37 9.54 -17.20 -22.80
N ASP A 38 10.20 -18.08 -23.56
CA ASP A 38 9.58 -18.75 -24.72
C ASP A 38 8.55 -19.77 -24.22
N ILE A 39 7.31 -19.67 -24.72
CA ILE A 39 6.21 -20.59 -24.36
C ILE A 39 6.50 -22.05 -24.73
N ASN A 40 7.41 -22.27 -25.68
CA ASN A 40 7.87 -23.60 -26.09
C ASN A 40 8.97 -24.14 -25.18
N ASN A 41 9.54 -23.31 -24.31
CA ASN A 41 10.55 -23.74 -23.35
C ASN A 41 9.91 -24.56 -22.22
N LYS A 42 10.50 -25.70 -21.87
CA LYS A 42 10.08 -26.51 -20.71
C LYS A 42 10.17 -25.73 -19.40
N ASN A 43 11.08 -24.76 -19.34
CA ASN A 43 11.31 -23.88 -18.20
C ASN A 43 10.37 -22.66 -18.19
N PHE A 44 9.34 -22.63 -19.06
CA PHE A 44 8.37 -21.54 -19.10
C PHE A 44 7.63 -21.40 -17.77
N PRO A 45 7.78 -20.26 -17.05
CA PRO A 45 7.22 -20.10 -15.70
C PRO A 45 5.70 -20.31 -15.63
N GLY A 46 4.97 -20.05 -16.73
CA GLY A 46 3.53 -20.27 -16.80
C GLY A 46 3.07 -21.72 -16.87
N ARG A 47 3.97 -22.72 -16.96
CA ARG A 47 3.62 -24.16 -16.93
C ARG A 47 3.40 -24.72 -15.53
N GLY A 48 3.89 -24.05 -14.49
CA GLY A 48 3.79 -24.52 -13.10
C GLY A 48 4.59 -25.80 -12.79
N SER A 49 5.51 -26.21 -13.66
CA SER A 49 6.52 -27.24 -13.39
C SER A 49 7.77 -26.64 -12.76
N ASP A 50 8.57 -27.47 -12.09
CA ASP A 50 9.89 -27.04 -11.58
C ASP A 50 10.76 -26.50 -12.71
N ILE A 51 11.40 -25.35 -12.46
CA ILE A 51 12.31 -24.71 -13.42
C ILE A 51 13.71 -25.26 -13.17
N GLU A 52 14.23 -26.03 -14.13
CA GLU A 52 15.60 -26.52 -14.08
C GLU A 52 16.58 -25.39 -14.43
N ASP A 53 17.66 -25.25 -13.67
CA ASP A 53 18.75 -24.33 -14.03
C ASP A 53 19.49 -24.90 -15.26
N ASP A 54 19.14 -24.38 -16.43
CA ASP A 54 19.74 -24.74 -17.72
C ASP A 54 20.96 -23.87 -18.08
N GLY A 55 21.39 -22.98 -17.17
CA GLY A 55 22.48 -22.05 -17.40
C GLY A 55 22.20 -20.97 -18.44
N THR A 56 20.96 -20.86 -18.94
CA THR A 56 20.59 -19.84 -19.94
C THR A 56 20.20 -18.50 -19.32
N CYS A 57 20.06 -18.45 -17.99
CA CYS A 57 19.79 -17.24 -17.25
C CYS A 57 21.10 -16.49 -16.93
N THR A 58 21.27 -15.31 -17.51
CA THR A 58 22.40 -14.42 -17.24
C THR A 58 21.94 -13.19 -16.44
N VAL A 59 22.66 -12.89 -15.36
CA VAL A 59 22.46 -11.64 -14.60
C VAL A 59 23.33 -10.58 -15.24
N THR A 60 22.70 -9.58 -15.85
CA THR A 60 23.42 -8.42 -16.39
C THR A 60 23.39 -7.30 -15.35
N VAL A 61 24.56 -6.80 -14.99
CA VAL A 61 24.73 -5.64 -14.11
C VAL A 61 25.08 -4.44 -15.00
N PRO A 62 24.19 -3.45 -15.16
CA PRO A 62 24.54 -2.20 -15.85
C PRO A 62 25.75 -1.52 -15.20
N ASN A 63 26.67 -0.98 -16.02
CA ASN A 63 27.83 -0.25 -15.52
C ASN A 63 27.39 1.14 -15.01
N ASP A 64 27.40 1.32 -13.70
CA ASP A 64 27.17 2.60 -13.03
C ASP A 64 28.53 3.24 -12.63
N PRO A 65 28.85 4.48 -13.05
CA PRO A 65 30.05 5.19 -12.60
C PRO A 65 30.04 5.54 -11.09
N THR A 66 28.90 5.38 -10.41
CA THR A 66 28.74 5.56 -8.95
C THR A 66 28.67 4.23 -8.18
N GLN A 67 29.07 3.11 -8.82
CA GLN A 67 29.02 1.74 -8.28
C GLN A 67 29.51 1.64 -6.83
N HIS A 68 28.60 1.78 -5.89
CA HIS A 68 28.75 1.15 -4.58
C HIS A 68 28.66 -0.34 -4.86
N LYS A 69 29.79 -1.06 -4.75
CA LYS A 69 29.86 -2.52 -4.89
C LYS A 69 28.68 -3.13 -4.17
N SER A 70 27.67 -3.56 -4.93
CA SER A 70 26.50 -4.22 -4.38
C SER A 70 27.02 -5.51 -3.75
N ALA A 71 27.16 -5.51 -2.42
CA ALA A 71 27.41 -6.72 -1.67
C ALA A 71 26.25 -7.65 -2.03
N GLY A 72 26.54 -8.73 -2.77
CA GLY A 72 25.55 -9.50 -3.51
C GLY A 72 24.26 -9.70 -2.74
N ARG A 73 23.11 -9.53 -3.44
CA ARG A 73 21.75 -9.58 -2.89
C ARG A 73 21.65 -10.62 -1.78
N LYS A 74 21.71 -10.16 -0.53
CA LYS A 74 21.41 -10.99 0.63
C LYS A 74 19.90 -11.01 0.72
N LEU A 75 19.33 -12.18 0.98
CA LEU A 75 17.95 -12.25 1.45
C LEU A 75 17.88 -11.35 2.69
N GLU A 76 17.06 -10.31 2.62
CA GLU A 76 16.81 -9.46 3.79
C GLU A 76 16.25 -10.37 4.88
N ALA A 77 16.86 -10.36 6.06
CA ALA A 77 16.36 -11.14 7.17
C ALA A 77 14.98 -10.58 7.54
N ASP A 78 13.93 -11.37 7.35
CA ASP A 78 12.59 -10.97 7.74
C ASP A 78 12.54 -10.84 9.27
N SER A 79 12.26 -9.64 9.76
CA SER A 79 12.05 -9.40 11.17
C SER A 79 10.72 -10.03 11.56
N SER A 80 10.76 -11.09 12.38
CA SER A 80 9.62 -11.91 12.81
C SER A 80 8.48 -11.20 13.57
N GLU A 81 8.46 -9.87 13.61
CA GLU A 81 7.48 -9.07 14.36
C GLU A 81 6.06 -9.22 13.83
N ASP A 82 5.87 -9.25 12.51
CA ASP A 82 4.54 -9.39 11.92
C ASP A 82 3.99 -10.81 12.09
N ILE A 83 4.86 -11.83 12.02
CA ILE A 83 4.47 -13.20 12.37
C ILE A 83 3.95 -13.25 13.81
N ALA A 84 4.63 -12.61 14.77
CA ALA A 84 4.17 -12.59 16.15
C ALA A 84 2.78 -11.91 16.31
N LYS A 85 2.51 -10.83 15.58
CA LYS A 85 1.18 -10.18 15.57
C LYS A 85 0.10 -11.11 15.02
N LEU A 86 0.39 -11.81 13.91
CA LEU A 86 -0.51 -12.79 13.32
C LEU A 86 -0.78 -13.95 14.29
N GLU A 87 0.27 -14.50 14.92
CA GLU A 87 0.13 -15.59 15.88
C GLU A 87 -0.70 -15.19 17.11
N ALA A 88 -0.52 -13.96 17.60
CA ALA A 88 -1.32 -13.42 18.69
C ALA A 88 -2.80 -13.24 18.29
N PHE A 89 -3.06 -12.70 17.09
CA PHE A 89 -4.43 -12.51 16.59
C PHE A 89 -5.16 -13.84 16.35
N PHE A 90 -4.49 -14.81 15.73
CA PHE A 90 -5.08 -16.11 15.40
C PHE A 90 -4.99 -17.13 16.55
N GLY A 91 -4.23 -16.83 17.61
CA GLY A 91 -4.00 -17.74 18.74
C GLY A 91 -3.29 -19.05 18.35
N LYS A 92 -2.53 -19.04 17.25
CA LYS A 92 -1.87 -20.21 16.66
C LYS A 92 -0.53 -19.82 16.09
N LYS A 93 0.44 -20.74 16.16
CA LYS A 93 1.73 -20.60 15.48
C LYS A 93 1.53 -20.65 13.96
N MET A 94 2.21 -19.75 13.24
CA MET A 94 2.19 -19.74 11.77
C MET A 94 3.09 -20.87 11.25
N GLU A 95 2.68 -21.52 10.17
CA GLU A 95 3.56 -22.44 9.46
C GLU A 95 4.60 -21.62 8.69
N THR A 96 5.88 -21.94 8.86
CA THR A 96 7.00 -21.23 8.23
C THR A 96 7.85 -22.16 7.36
N LYS A 97 7.60 -23.47 7.41
CA LYS A 97 8.27 -24.44 6.54
C LYS A 97 7.59 -24.41 5.18
N LEU A 98 8.36 -24.03 4.15
CA LEU A 98 7.86 -23.92 2.78
C LEU A 98 7.17 -25.20 2.29
N GLU A 99 7.75 -26.37 2.58
CA GLU A 99 7.20 -27.68 2.19
C GLU A 99 5.84 -28.01 2.82
N ALA A 100 5.50 -27.38 3.95
CA ALA A 100 4.25 -27.60 4.67
C ALA A 100 3.18 -26.55 4.33
N LEU A 101 3.53 -25.51 3.57
CA LEU A 101 2.58 -24.46 3.18
C LEU A 101 1.64 -24.95 2.07
N PRO A 102 0.35 -24.57 2.12
CA PRO A 102 -0.57 -24.87 1.04
C PRO A 102 -0.18 -24.10 -0.23
N THR A 103 -0.21 -24.77 -1.37
CA THR A 103 0.05 -24.15 -2.68
C THR A 103 -1.17 -23.42 -3.25
N MET A 104 -2.35 -23.64 -2.68
CA MET A 104 -3.61 -23.00 -3.08
C MET A 104 -4.50 -22.76 -1.86
N ALA A 105 -5.20 -21.63 -1.84
CA ALA A 105 -6.20 -21.31 -0.83
C ALA A 105 -7.37 -20.54 -1.45
N VAL A 106 -8.60 -20.84 -1.00
CA VAL A 106 -9.81 -20.12 -1.41
C VAL A 106 -10.60 -19.75 -0.16
N ARG A 107 -10.89 -18.46 0.00
CA ARG A 107 -11.75 -17.98 1.08
C ARG A 107 -13.22 -18.06 0.65
N LYS A 108 -14.05 -18.71 1.46
CA LYS A 108 -15.52 -18.76 1.28
C LYS A 108 -16.24 -18.19 2.52
N PRO A 109 -17.27 -17.35 2.33
CA PRO A 109 -17.69 -16.77 1.05
C PRO A 109 -16.64 -15.80 0.51
N THR A 110 -16.60 -15.64 -0.82
CA THR A 110 -15.76 -14.63 -1.46
C THR A 110 -16.17 -13.25 -0.95
N PRO A 111 -15.22 -12.38 -0.54
CA PRO A 111 -15.55 -10.99 -0.23
C PRO A 111 -16.28 -10.33 -1.39
N TRP A 112 -17.31 -9.54 -1.09
CA TRP A 112 -18.04 -8.79 -2.10
C TRP A 112 -17.13 -7.71 -2.69
N ASN A 113 -17.22 -7.51 -4.01
CA ASN A 113 -16.56 -6.41 -4.68
C ASN A 113 -17.33 -5.10 -4.43
N THR A 114 -16.62 -3.98 -4.40
CA THR A 114 -17.21 -2.64 -4.22
C THR A 114 -16.40 -1.58 -4.93
N ARG A 115 -17.03 -0.43 -5.18
CA ARG A 115 -16.34 0.82 -5.46
C ARG A 115 -15.52 1.23 -4.25
N LEU A 116 -14.40 1.91 -4.50
CA LEU A 116 -13.55 2.49 -3.46
C LEU A 116 -14.12 3.78 -2.83
N TRP A 117 -15.24 4.31 -3.34
CA TRP A 117 -15.89 5.55 -2.87
C TRP A 117 -14.90 6.71 -2.74
N LEU A 118 -14.34 7.10 -3.88
CA LEU A 118 -13.19 7.99 -3.97
C LEU A 118 -13.54 9.39 -3.49
N THR A 119 -12.60 10.01 -2.78
CA THR A 119 -12.76 11.36 -2.23
C THR A 119 -13.06 12.40 -3.31
N TYR A 120 -12.40 12.34 -4.48
CA TYR A 120 -12.62 13.32 -5.56
C TYR A 120 -14.04 13.25 -6.15
N GLU A 121 -14.73 12.11 -5.96
CA GLU A 121 -16.12 11.90 -6.38
C GLU A 121 -17.11 12.31 -5.28
N ASP A 122 -16.60 12.90 -4.20
CA ASP A 122 -17.32 13.25 -3.00
C ASP A 122 -17.82 12.03 -2.20
N SER A 123 -17.05 10.94 -2.19
CA SER A 123 -17.32 9.75 -1.36
C SER A 123 -18.72 9.18 -1.64
N PHE A 124 -19.53 8.92 -0.61
CA PHE A 124 -20.90 8.38 -0.73
C PHE A 124 -21.93 9.38 -1.27
N ASN A 125 -21.56 10.66 -1.42
CA ASN A 125 -22.39 11.64 -2.13
C ASN A 125 -22.38 11.40 -3.64
N PHE A 126 -21.43 10.63 -4.15
CA PHE A 126 -21.39 10.24 -5.56
C PHE A 126 -22.67 9.52 -5.98
N GLN A 127 -23.26 9.98 -7.08
CA GLN A 127 -24.40 9.33 -7.72
C GLN A 127 -23.89 8.17 -8.58
N TRP A 128 -23.76 7.00 -7.95
CA TRP A 128 -23.26 5.80 -8.62
C TRP A 128 -24.25 5.19 -9.63
N ASP A 129 -25.53 5.51 -9.49
CA ASP A 129 -26.61 5.10 -10.38
C ASP A 129 -27.25 6.36 -10.96
N GLU A 130 -27.14 6.54 -12.26
CA GLU A 130 -27.50 7.78 -12.94
C GLU A 130 -28.99 8.08 -12.77
N GLY A 131 -29.32 9.31 -12.37
CA GLY A 131 -30.70 9.72 -12.10
C GLY A 131 -31.28 9.18 -10.78
N GLN A 132 -30.52 8.42 -10.00
CA GLN A 132 -30.89 8.05 -8.64
C GLN A 132 -30.21 8.94 -7.59
N PRO A 133 -30.88 9.21 -6.47
CA PRO A 133 -30.24 9.82 -5.31
C PRO A 133 -29.01 9.03 -4.86
N SER A 134 -28.00 9.74 -4.37
CA SER A 134 -26.77 9.15 -3.82
C SER A 134 -27.07 8.27 -2.59
N ALA A 135 -26.10 7.46 -2.18
CA ALA A 135 -26.25 6.64 -0.99
C ALA A 135 -26.51 7.51 0.25
N THR A 136 -25.77 8.62 0.39
CA THR A 136 -25.94 9.60 1.46
C THR A 136 -27.33 10.24 1.44
N GLU A 137 -27.83 10.65 0.27
CA GLU A 137 -29.15 11.27 0.14
C GLU A 137 -30.28 10.29 0.49
N LYS A 138 -30.18 9.03 0.01
CA LYS A 138 -31.15 7.97 0.35
C LYS A 138 -31.19 7.74 1.86
N TYR A 139 -30.03 7.68 2.51
CA TYR A 139 -29.93 7.54 3.96
C TYR A 139 -30.60 8.72 4.67
N ALA A 140 -30.22 9.96 4.33
CA ALA A 140 -30.78 11.15 4.96
C ALA A 140 -32.31 11.20 4.88
N LYS A 141 -32.89 10.90 3.71
CA LYS A 141 -34.35 10.89 3.52
C LYS A 141 -35.06 9.84 4.37
N VAL A 142 -34.52 8.61 4.42
CA VAL A 142 -35.15 7.51 5.18
C VAL A 142 -35.13 7.78 6.68
N PHE A 143 -34.07 8.41 7.19
CA PHE A 143 -33.92 8.71 8.61
C PHE A 143 -34.41 10.11 9.01
N GLY A 144 -35.02 10.87 8.09
CA GLY A 144 -35.57 12.20 8.36
C GLY A 144 -34.50 13.25 8.70
N LEU A 145 -33.28 13.08 8.18
CA LEU A 145 -32.18 14.03 8.32
C LEU A 145 -32.27 15.11 7.23
N ASP A 146 -31.78 16.30 7.54
CA ASP A 146 -31.60 17.33 6.51
C ASP A 146 -30.54 16.87 5.49
N VAL A 147 -30.98 16.66 4.25
CA VAL A 147 -30.14 16.08 3.18
C VAL A 147 -28.88 16.91 2.98
N LYS A 148 -29.01 18.23 2.91
CA LYS A 148 -27.88 19.13 2.64
C LYS A 148 -26.86 19.05 3.77
N THR A 149 -27.29 19.27 5.00
CA THR A 149 -26.41 19.24 6.18
C THR A 149 -25.71 17.88 6.32
N PHE A 150 -26.41 16.79 6.02
CA PHE A 150 -25.83 15.45 6.10
C PHE A 150 -24.79 15.20 4.99
N MET A 151 -25.08 15.61 3.75
CA MET A 151 -24.15 15.49 2.62
C MET A 151 -22.92 16.39 2.80
N ASP A 152 -23.09 17.63 3.26
CA ASP A 152 -21.99 18.54 3.60
C ASP A 152 -21.08 17.93 4.68
N GLY A 153 -21.68 17.27 5.68
CA GLY A 153 -20.95 16.52 6.71
C GLY A 153 -20.08 15.41 6.13
N VAL A 154 -20.65 14.58 5.24
CA VAL A 154 -19.91 13.51 4.55
C VAL A 154 -18.77 14.07 3.68
N SER A 155 -19.05 15.14 2.93
CA SER A 155 -18.05 15.82 2.09
C SER A 155 -16.87 16.33 2.93
N SER A 156 -17.16 17.02 4.04
CA SER A 156 -16.13 17.56 4.92
C SER A 156 -15.27 16.50 5.63
N GLN A 157 -15.82 15.30 5.84
CA GLN A 157 -15.12 14.22 6.55
C GLN A 157 -14.30 13.31 5.61
N SER A 158 -14.83 13.01 4.43
CA SER A 158 -14.24 12.00 3.53
C SER A 158 -14.39 12.31 2.03
N GLY A 159 -15.14 13.35 1.68
CA GLY A 159 -15.36 13.79 0.30
C GLY A 159 -14.51 15.00 -0.06
N VAL A 160 -14.97 15.80 -1.01
CA VAL A 160 -14.13 16.85 -1.63
C VAL A 160 -13.79 17.98 -0.66
N ASP A 161 -14.70 18.34 0.24
CA ASP A 161 -14.47 19.44 1.19
C ASP A 161 -13.44 19.06 2.27
N SER A 162 -13.17 17.77 2.48
CA SER A 162 -12.09 17.32 3.39
C SER A 162 -10.69 17.79 2.95
N PHE A 163 -10.54 18.16 1.66
CA PHE A 163 -9.29 18.67 1.08
C PHE A 163 -9.29 20.18 0.84
N PHE A 164 -10.33 20.90 1.26
CA PHE A 164 -10.47 22.34 0.98
C PHE A 164 -9.24 23.17 1.40
N ASN A 165 -8.60 22.83 2.52
CA ASN A 165 -7.41 23.53 3.02
C ASN A 165 -6.08 22.99 2.46
N ALA A 166 -6.10 21.81 1.82
CA ALA A 166 -4.91 21.09 1.36
C ALA A 166 -4.76 21.11 -0.17
N SER A 167 -5.78 21.56 -0.90
CA SER A 167 -5.83 21.57 -2.36
C SER A 167 -5.93 22.99 -2.91
N THR A 168 -5.50 23.17 -4.15
CA THR A 168 -5.76 24.39 -4.92
C THR A 168 -7.21 24.41 -5.35
N VAL A 169 -7.91 25.53 -5.09
CA VAL A 169 -9.27 25.73 -5.58
C VAL A 169 -9.22 25.83 -7.11
N CYS A 170 -9.84 24.88 -7.79
CA CYS A 170 -9.99 24.87 -9.24
C CYS A 170 -11.45 24.88 -9.66
N THR A 171 -11.73 25.41 -10.85
CA THR A 171 -13.09 25.43 -11.46
C THR A 171 -13.20 24.54 -12.69
N SER A 172 -12.06 24.13 -13.24
CA SER A 172 -11.91 23.19 -14.34
C SER A 172 -10.62 22.38 -14.12
N ASP A 173 -10.52 21.23 -14.80
CA ASP A 173 -9.33 20.38 -14.70
C ASP A 173 -8.03 21.11 -15.09
N ALA A 174 -8.12 22.12 -15.96
CA ALA A 174 -6.98 22.94 -16.37
C ALA A 174 -6.47 23.89 -15.26
N ASP A 175 -7.31 24.20 -14.27
CA ASP A 175 -6.94 25.06 -13.13
C ASP A 175 -6.28 24.25 -12.01
N CYS A 176 -6.48 22.92 -11.98
CA CYS A 176 -5.90 22.07 -10.95
C CYS A 176 -4.42 21.77 -11.32
N ASP A 177 -3.50 22.06 -10.40
CA ASP A 177 -2.06 21.90 -10.64
C ASP A 177 -1.69 20.42 -10.87
N ALA A 178 -1.10 20.11 -12.03
CA ALA A 178 -0.63 18.77 -12.38
C ALA A 178 0.64 18.36 -11.61
N SER A 179 1.30 19.30 -10.94
CA SER A 179 2.59 19.09 -10.26
C SER A 179 2.54 18.04 -9.13
N PHE A 180 1.34 17.67 -8.64
CA PHE A 180 1.19 16.57 -7.68
C PHE A 180 1.67 15.21 -8.23
N CYS A 181 1.60 14.99 -9.54
CA CYS A 181 2.04 13.75 -10.20
C CYS A 181 3.52 13.76 -10.60
N ASP A 182 4.19 14.92 -10.52
CA ASP A 182 5.57 15.13 -10.96
C ASP A 182 6.55 15.23 -9.76
N ALA A 183 6.37 14.38 -8.74
CA ALA A 183 7.39 14.20 -7.72
C ALA A 183 8.57 13.39 -8.30
N PRO A 184 9.84 13.82 -8.12
CA PRO A 184 11.02 13.12 -8.63
C PRO A 184 11.27 11.76 -7.97
#